data_AF-A0A5C7W298-F1
#
_entry.id   AF-A0A5C7W298-F1
#
_cell.length_a   1.000
_cell.length_b   1.000
_cell.length_c   1.000
_cell.angle_alpha   90.00
_cell.angle_beta   90.00
_cell.angle_gamma   90.00
#
_symmetry.space_group_name_H-M   'P 1'
#
loop_
_entity.id
_entity.type
_entity.pdbx_description
1 polymer ?
#
loop_
_entity_poly.entity_id
_entity_poly.type
_entity_poly.pdbx_seq_one_letter_code
_entity_poly.pdbx_strand_id
1 'polypeptide(L)' 'MKLTRNAAIAFAFTLLFGMMGCANVAPWERGNLAKPQMDIDPHPLQTEMQSHNYSSREAAPSHKSSAGGGGCGCY' A
#
# COMPACT_ATOMS: atom_id res chain seq x y z
N MET A 1 42.12 -4.69 -16.26
CA MET A 1 41.18 -5.76 -16.66
C MET A 1 40.42 -6.40 -15.48
N LYS A 2 41.04 -6.71 -14.32
CA LYS A 2 40.30 -7.31 -13.19
C LYS A 2 39.25 -6.36 -12.57
N LEU A 3 39.55 -5.06 -12.48
CA LEU A 3 38.64 -4.06 -11.90
C LEU A 3 37.38 -3.82 -12.75
N THR A 4 37.53 -3.76 -14.09
CA THR A 4 36.41 -3.60 -15.02
C THR A 4 35.52 -4.84 -15.09
N ARG A 5 36.10 -6.05 -14.98
CA ARG A 5 35.37 -7.31 -14.90
C ARG A 5 34.58 -7.44 -13.60
N ASN A 6 35.17 -7.04 -12.47
CA ASN A 6 34.49 -7.07 -11.16
C ASN A 6 33.36 -6.04 -11.10
N ALA A 7 33.54 -4.86 -11.68
CA ALA A 7 32.48 -3.85 -11.79
C ALA A 7 31.31 -4.34 -12.66
N ALA A 8 31.59 -5.01 -13.78
CA ALA A 8 30.56 -5.60 -14.63
C ALA A 8 29.76 -6.71 -13.90
N ILE A 9 30.44 -7.54 -13.10
CA ILE A 9 29.78 -8.58 -12.30
C ILE A 9 28.89 -7.95 -11.22
N ALA A 10 29.37 -6.92 -10.51
CA ALA A 10 28.59 -6.21 -9.50
C ALA A 10 27.33 -5.57 -10.11
N PHE A 11 27.47 -4.94 -11.28
CA PHE A 11 26.36 -4.30 -11.99
C PHE A 11 25.32 -5.33 -12.46
N ALA A 12 25.75 -6.47 -13.00
CA ALA A 12 24.87 -7.57 -13.36
C ALA A 12 24.11 -8.13 -12.15
N PHE A 13 24.77 -8.23 -10.99
CA PHE A 13 24.16 -8.71 -9.75
C PHE A 13 23.07 -7.77 -9.23
N THR A 14 23.32 -6.45 -9.25
CA THR A 14 22.33 -5.45 -8.86
C THR A 14 21.13 -5.42 -9.79
N LEU A 15 21.35 -5.67 -11.09
CA LEU A 15 20.27 -5.70 -12.09
C LEU A 15 19.38 -6.94 -11.92
N LEU A 16 19.97 -8.09 -11.58
CA LEU A 16 19.25 -9.33 -11.29
C LEU A 16 18.39 -9.24 -10.02
N PHE A 17 18.92 -8.66 -8.94
CA PHE A 17 18.18 -8.51 -7.69
C PHE A 17 17.06 -7.46 -7.77
N GLY A 18 17.24 -6.41 -8.58
CA GLY A 18 16.22 -5.37 -8.75
C GLY A 18 14.90 -5.86 -9.36
N MET A 19 14.92 -6.97 -10.11
CA MET A 19 13.73 -7.52 -10.78
C MET A 19 12.89 -8.45 -9.89
N MET A 20 13.41 -8.91 -8.75
CA MET A 20 12.73 -9.89 -7.89
C MET A 20 11.58 -9.29 -7.04
N GLY A 21 11.45 -7.96 -6.98
CA GLY A 21 10.45 -7.28 -6.13
C GLY A 21 9.10 -7.01 -6.80
N CYS A 22 8.99 -7.09 -8.13
CA CYS A 22 7.75 -6.81 -8.85
C CYS A 22 6.89 -8.08 -9.00
N ALA A 23 6.27 -8.52 -7.90
CA ALA A 23 5.22 -9.52 -7.95
C ALA A 23 3.89 -8.85 -8.30
N ASN A 24 3.26 -9.28 -9.39
CA ASN A 24 1.90 -8.85 -9.73
C ASN A 24 0.91 -9.62 -8.84
N VAL A 25 0.35 -8.95 -7.83
CA VAL A 25 -0.64 -9.54 -6.92
C VAL A 25 -2.03 -9.16 -7.42
N ALA A 26 -2.88 -10.14 -7.65
CA ALA A 26 -4.23 -9.85 -8.12
C ALA A 26 -5.05 -9.17 -7.01
N PRO A 27 -5.98 -8.25 -7.33
CA PRO A 27 -6.69 -7.45 -6.33
C PRO A 27 -7.40 -8.25 -5.24
N TRP A 28 -7.91 -9.45 -5.57
CA TRP A 28 -8.61 -10.35 -4.64
C TRP A 28 -7.68 -11.17 -3.74
N GLU A 29 -6.41 -11.35 -4.11
CA GLU A 29 -5.42 -12.06 -3.29
C GLU A 29 -4.98 -11.22 -2.10
N ARG A 30 -5.11 -9.89 -2.21
CA ARG A 30 -4.79 -8.95 -1.11
C ARG A 30 -5.59 -9.24 0.16
N GLY A 31 -6.82 -9.74 0.05
CA GLY A 31 -7.63 -10.11 1.23
C GLY A 31 -7.00 -11.21 2.09
N ASN A 32 -6.26 -12.14 1.48
CA ASN A 32 -5.58 -13.24 2.19
C ASN A 32 -4.12 -12.92 2.55
N LEU A 33 -3.47 -12.06 1.75
CA LEU A 33 -2.06 -11.69 1.92
C LEU A 33 -1.87 -10.51 2.89
N ALA A 34 -2.88 -9.65 3.04
CA ALA A 34 -2.82 -8.51 3.95
C ALA A 34 -2.86 -8.97 5.41
N LYS A 35 -1.88 -8.52 6.19
CA LYS A 35 -1.85 -8.73 7.64
C LYS A 35 -2.68 -7.64 8.33
N PRO A 36 -3.22 -7.89 9.54
CA PRO A 36 -3.93 -6.85 10.29
C PRO A 36 -3.10 -5.57 10.54
N GLN A 37 -1.77 -5.67 10.62
CA GLN A 37 -0.91 -4.49 10.79
C GLN A 37 -0.71 -3.67 9.50
N MET A 38 -1.15 -4.19 8.35
CA MET A 38 -1.08 -3.50 7.06
C MET A 38 -2.37 -2.75 6.74
N ASP A 39 -3.32 -2.71 7.69
CA ASP A 39 -4.56 -1.99 7.52
C ASP A 39 -4.29 -0.48 7.41
N ILE A 40 -5.05 0.19 6.53
CA ILE A 40 -4.94 1.63 6.31
C ILE A 40 -5.46 2.38 7.55
N ASP A 41 -6.45 1.80 8.21
CA ASP A 41 -7.00 2.34 9.43
C ASP A 41 -7.04 1.27 10.54
N PRO A 42 -6.15 1.35 11.54
CA PRO A 42 -6.15 0.41 12.64
C PRO A 42 -7.33 0.57 13.60
N HIS A 43 -8.06 1.70 13.58
CA HIS A 43 -9.16 1.99 14.51
C HIS A 43 -10.40 2.55 13.78
N PRO A 44 -11.03 1.74 12.91
CA PRO A 44 -12.10 2.20 12.02
C PRO A 44 -13.27 2.84 12.77
N LEU A 45 -13.66 2.30 13.94
CA LEU A 45 -14.75 2.87 14.72
C LEU A 45 -14.45 4.30 15.22
N GLN A 46 -13.23 4.53 15.70
CA GLN A 46 -12.84 5.85 16.19
C GLN A 46 -12.76 6.84 15.01
N THR A 47 -12.22 6.37 13.89
CA THR A 47 -12.16 7.12 12.63
C THR A 47 -13.53 7.57 12.16
N GLU A 48 -14.53 6.69 12.17
CA GLU A 48 -15.90 7.00 11.74
C GLU A 48 -16.62 7.93 12.71
N MET A 49 -16.40 7.75 14.01
CA MET A 49 -16.93 8.70 15.00
C MET A 49 -16.35 10.10 14.81
N GLN A 50 -15.05 10.21 14.55
CA GLN A 50 -14.41 11.50 14.27
C GLN A 50 -14.93 12.11 12.97
N SER A 51 -15.02 11.35 11.87
CA SER A 51 -15.52 11.86 10.59
C SER A 51 -16.94 12.41 10.73
N HIS A 52 -17.83 11.68 11.40
CA HIS A 52 -19.20 12.12 11.65
C HIS A 52 -19.24 13.45 12.44
N ASN A 53 -18.41 13.57 13.48
CA ASN A 53 -18.32 14.80 14.28
C ASN A 53 -17.80 15.99 13.45
N TYR A 54 -16.74 15.82 12.67
CA TYR A 54 -16.17 16.89 11.85
C TYR A 54 -17.11 17.32 10.72
N SER A 55 -17.71 16.37 10.00
CA SER A 55 -18.67 16.67 8.94
C SER A 55 -19.89 17.45 9.45
N SER A 56 -20.38 17.09 10.64
CA SER A 56 -21.48 17.82 11.29
C SER A 56 -21.08 19.23 11.69
N ARG A 57 -19.84 19.43 12.14
CA ARG A 57 -19.33 20.75 12.57
C ARG A 57 -19.00 21.68 11.41
N GLU A 58 -18.49 21.13 10.33
CA GLU A 58 -17.98 21.91 9.19
C GLU A 58 -19.04 22.10 8.09
N ALA A 59 -20.21 21.48 8.24
CA ALA A 59 -21.25 21.41 7.20
C ALA A 59 -20.68 20.98 5.83
N ALA A 60 -19.61 20.19 5.86
CA ALA A 60 -18.85 19.74 4.71
C ALA A 60 -18.93 18.21 4.63
N PRO A 61 -18.91 17.63 3.42
CA PRO A 61 -18.80 16.19 3.27
C PRO A 61 -17.55 15.69 3.98
N SER A 62 -17.66 14.61 4.76
CA SER A 62 -16.51 13.96 5.39
C SER A 62 -15.44 13.69 4.33
N HIS A 63 -14.25 14.24 4.53
CA HIS A 63 -13.06 14.08 3.69
C HIS A 63 -12.51 12.64 3.67
N LYS A 64 -13.15 11.69 4.37
CA LYS A 64 -12.79 10.26 4.34
C LYS A 64 -13.36 9.59 3.10
N SER A 65 -12.83 10.00 1.95
CA SER A 65 -12.87 9.23 0.71
C SER A 65 -11.86 8.08 0.75
N SER A 66 -11.72 7.37 1.88
CA SER A 66 -10.91 6.15 1.97
C SER A 66 -11.60 4.97 1.27
N ALA A 67 -12.17 5.22 0.09
CA ALA A 67 -12.42 4.21 -0.92
C ALA A 67 -11.05 3.77 -1.46
N GLY A 68 -10.34 2.97 -0.67
CA GLY A 68 -9.00 2.50 -1.01
C GLY A 68 -8.44 1.44 -0.06
N GLY A 69 -9.23 0.99 0.93
CA GLY A 69 -8.89 -0.17 1.76
C GLY A 69 -9.11 -1.46 0.99
N GLY A 70 -8.12 -1.89 0.21
CA GLY A 70 -7.79 -3.31 -0.04
C GLY A 70 -8.80 -4.28 -0.66
N GLY A 71 -10.07 -3.94 -0.87
CA GLY A 71 -11.12 -4.85 -1.37
C GLY A 71 -12.18 -4.12 -2.19
N CYS A 72 -12.67 -4.81 -3.25
CA CYS A 72 -13.68 -4.52 -4.30
C CYS A 72 -14.06 -3.07 -4.73
N GLY A 73 -13.57 -2.01 -4.10
CA GLY A 73 -13.71 -0.63 -4.56
C GLY A 73 -15.13 -0.11 -4.63
N CYS A 74 -16.12 -0.79 -4.04
CA CYS A 74 -17.50 -0.32 -4.02
C CYS A 74 -17.66 0.71 -2.90
N TYR A 75 -17.67 1.97 -3.32
CA TYR A 75 -18.23 3.13 -2.62
C TYR A 75 -19.75 2.99 -2.42
#